data_AF-A0A7L4H2R1-F1
#
_entry.id   AF-A0A7L4H2R1-F1
#
_cell.length_a   1.000
_cell.length_b   1.000
_cell.length_c   1.000
_cell.angle_alpha   90.00
_cell.angle_beta   90.00
_cell.angle_gamma   90.00
#
_symmetry.space_group_name_H-M   'P 1'
#
loop_
_entity.id
_entity.type
_entity.pdbx_description
1 polymer ?
#
loop_
_entity_poly.entity_id
_entity_poly.type
_entity_poly.pdbx_seq_one_letter_code
_entity_poly.pdbx_strand_id
1 'polypeptide(L)'
;AGDDGKCRDIKDNGCKCRQGYSCIDSACLYCTKLPECAEGEELVRIGIIDFIFQCKPCEIGTYSNVKNGWCQNWTNCESSGFLTVKQGNSTHNAVC
;
A
#
# COMPACT_ATOMS: atom_id res chain seq x y z
N ALA A 1 -9.32 28.00 -4.46
CA ALA A 1 -10.20 27.55 -3.37
C ALA A 1 -10.27 26.03 -3.47
N GLY A 2 -9.87 25.34 -2.40
CA GLY A 2 -9.61 23.91 -2.40
C GLY A 2 -10.87 23.09 -2.64
N ASP A 3 -10.78 22.19 -3.61
CA ASP A 3 -11.80 21.18 -3.88
C ASP A 3 -11.73 20.15 -2.74
N ASP A 4 -12.53 20.44 -1.72
CA ASP A 4 -12.81 19.62 -0.55
C ASP A 4 -13.40 18.30 -1.06
N GLY A 5 -12.66 17.19 -0.88
CA GLY A 5 -12.95 15.84 -1.41
C GLY A 5 -14.26 15.23 -0.92
N LYS A 6 -15.38 15.87 -1.27
CA LYS A 6 -16.74 15.43 -1.05
C LYS A 6 -17.27 14.91 -2.38
N CYS A 7 -17.58 13.62 -2.43
CA CYS A 7 -18.45 13.06 -3.45
C CYS A 7 -19.83 13.72 -3.27
N ARG A 8 -20.02 14.87 -3.92
CA ARG A 8 -21.29 15.59 -3.88
C ARG A 8 -22.17 14.98 -4.97
N ASP A 9 -23.22 14.32 -4.49
CA ASP A 9 -24.36 13.71 -5.20
C ASP A 9 -24.31 12.19 -5.45
N ILE A 10 -25.28 11.54 -4.80
CA ILE A 10 -25.57 10.10 -4.64
C ILE A 10 -25.94 9.40 -5.97
N LYS A 11 -25.76 10.07 -7.11
CA LYS A 11 -26.13 9.54 -8.44
C LYS A 11 -24.95 9.08 -9.29
N ASP A 12 -23.72 9.35 -8.89
CA ASP A 12 -22.57 8.82 -9.61
C ASP A 12 -22.21 7.44 -9.05
N ASN A 13 -22.69 6.40 -9.72
CA ASN A 13 -22.41 4.98 -9.44
C ASN A 13 -20.90 4.62 -9.61
N GLY A 14 -20.02 5.61 -9.59
CA GLY A 14 -18.61 5.54 -9.92
C GLY A 14 -17.75 6.59 -9.21
N CYS A 15 -18.17 7.13 -8.04
CA CYS A 15 -17.29 8.02 -7.29
C CYS A 15 -15.98 7.30 -6.93
N LYS A 16 -14.90 7.69 -7.60
CA LYS A 16 -13.55 7.20 -7.39
C LYS A 16 -12.74 8.35 -6.82
N CYS A 17 -12.12 8.12 -5.67
CA CYS A 17 -11.18 9.09 -5.14
C CYS A 17 -10.03 9.31 -6.13
N ARG A 18 -9.51 10.54 -6.18
CA ARG A 18 -8.33 10.87 -6.99
C ARG A 18 -7.14 10.01 -6.59
N GLN A 19 -6.16 9.88 -7.48
CA GLN A 19 -4.94 9.11 -7.19
C GLN A 19 -4.26 9.62 -5.91
N GLY A 20 -3.91 8.70 -4.99
CA GLY A 20 -3.40 9.02 -3.66
C GLY A 20 -4.46 9.30 -2.59
N TYR A 21 -5.75 9.09 -2.89
CA TYR A 21 -6.86 9.20 -1.94
C TYR A 21 -7.67 7.91 -1.95
N SER A 22 -8.28 7.57 -0.81
CA SER A 22 -9.15 6.40 -0.69
C SER A 22 -10.41 6.70 0.10
N CYS A 23 -11.48 5.97 -0.22
CA CYS A 23 -12.72 5.98 0.52
C CYS A 23 -12.48 5.44 1.94
N ILE A 24 -13.06 6.09 2.94
CA ILE A 24 -13.04 5.62 4.34
C ILE A 24 -14.37 4.99 4.78
N ASP A 25 -15.40 5.10 3.95
CA ASP A 25 -16.73 4.55 4.20
C ASP A 25 -17.22 3.77 2.98
N SER A 26 -18.12 2.83 3.23
CA SER A 26 -18.76 1.99 2.20
C SER A 26 -19.50 2.79 1.12
N ALA A 27 -20.05 3.96 1.47
CA ALA A 27 -20.70 4.86 0.52
C ALA A 27 -19.71 5.80 -0.19
N CYS A 28 -18.41 5.74 0.11
CA CYS A 28 -17.35 6.61 -0.41
C CYS A 28 -17.70 8.11 -0.39
N LEU A 29 -18.50 8.55 0.60
CA LEU A 29 -18.91 9.96 0.71
C LEU A 29 -17.72 10.89 1.01
N TYR A 30 -16.69 10.32 1.66
CA TYR A 30 -15.48 11.00 2.09
C TYR A 30 -14.24 10.30 1.53
N CYS A 31 -13.41 11.07 0.82
CA CYS A 31 -12.09 10.64 0.39
C CYS A 31 -11.03 11.19 1.35
N THR A 32 -10.26 10.29 1.96
CA THR A 32 -9.09 10.70 2.76
C THR A 32 -7.82 10.61 1.93
N LYS A 33 -6.86 11.50 2.19
CA LYS A 33 -5.53 11.42 1.60
C LYS A 33 -4.81 10.22 2.20
N LEU A 34 -4.27 9.35 1.35
CA LEU A 34 -3.44 8.24 1.80
C LEU A 34 -2.08 8.77 2.26
N PRO A 35 -1.53 8.28 3.38
CA PRO A 35 -0.16 8.57 3.75
C PRO A 35 0.80 8.06 2.67
N GLU A 36 1.89 8.80 2.46
CA GLU A 36 2.94 8.38 1.53
C GLU A 36 3.93 7.46 2.26
N CYS A 37 3.87 6.16 1.96
CA CYS A 37 4.73 5.15 2.57
C CYS A 37 6.11 5.17 1.93
N ALA A 38 7.14 5.08 2.77
CA ALA A 38 8.52 5.02 2.32
C ALA A 38 8.84 3.68 1.64
N GLU A 39 10.03 3.58 1.07
CA GLU A 39 10.55 2.28 0.66
C GLU A 39 10.64 1.35 1.87
N GLY A 40 10.25 0.11 1.68
CA GLY A 40 10.15 -0.91 2.72
C GLY A 40 8.99 -0.74 3.66
N GLU A 41 8.04 0.11 3.31
CA GLU A 41 6.72 0.17 3.92
C GLU A 41 5.65 -0.09 2.86
N GLU A 42 4.51 -0.60 3.32
CA GLU A 42 3.30 -0.73 2.52
C GLU A 42 2.11 -0.08 3.21
N LEU A 43 1.17 0.36 2.40
CA LEU A 43 -0.07 0.94 2.86
C LEU A 43 -1.05 -0.18 3.24
N VAL A 44 -1.39 -0.27 4.53
CA VAL A 44 -2.34 -1.24 5.04
C VAL A 44 -3.61 -0.58 5.53
N ARG A 45 -4.73 -1.30 5.37
CA ARG A 45 -6.02 -0.94 5.96
C ARG A 45 -6.17 -1.63 7.31
N ILE A 46 -6.20 -0.85 8.39
CA ILE A 46 -6.35 -1.34 9.75
C ILE A 46 -7.79 -1.12 10.20
N GLY A 47 -8.49 -2.20 10.54
CA GLY A 47 -9.91 -2.18 10.89
C GLY A 47 -10.80 -2.75 9.79
N ILE A 48 -12.02 -3.14 10.16
CA ILE A 48 -12.99 -3.80 9.25
C ILE A 48 -14.19 -2.88 8.99
N ILE A 49 -14.73 -2.28 10.06
CA ILE A 49 -15.89 -1.37 10.02
C ILE A 49 -15.36 0.07 10.01
N ASP A 50 -14.76 0.49 11.12
CA ASP A 50 -13.98 1.73 11.20
C ASP A 50 -12.53 1.39 10.86
N PHE A 51 -12.09 1.81 9.68
CA PHE A 51 -10.74 1.53 9.22
C PHE A 51 -9.94 2.81 8.94
N ILE A 52 -8.64 2.69 9.18
CA ILE A 52 -7.65 3.73 8.85
C ILE A 52 -6.59 3.16 7.91
N PHE A 53 -6.01 4.05 7.11
CA PHE A 53 -4.86 3.72 6.28
C PHE A 53 -3.59 4.11 7.01
N GLN A 54 -2.66 3.17 7.15
CA GLN A 54 -1.38 3.40 7.80
C GLN A 54 -0.26 2.72 7.03
N CYS A 55 0.93 3.31 7.04
CA CYS A 55 2.13 2.66 6.53
C CYS A 55 2.66 1.69 7.57
N LYS A 56 2.86 0.43 7.17
CA LYS A 56 3.54 -0.57 7.98
C LYS A 56 4.82 -1.03 7.30
N PRO A 57 5.88 -1.31 8.06
CA PRO A 57 7.09 -1.88 7.50
C PRO A 57 6.81 -3.28 6.94
N CYS A 58 7.50 -3.63 5.85
CA CYS A 58 7.45 -4.97 5.27
C CYS A 58 7.90 -6.02 6.28
N GLU A 59 7.14 -7.11 6.36
CA GLU A 59 7.48 -8.25 7.21
C GLU A 59 8.74 -8.96 6.70
N ILE A 60 9.44 -9.66 7.60
CA ILE A 60 10.61 -10.45 7.25
C ILE A 60 10.21 -11.50 6.21
N GLY A 61 10.92 -11.54 5.08
CA GLY A 61 10.54 -12.34 3.92
C GLY A 61 9.89 -11.52 2.80
N THR A 62 9.62 -10.24 3.03
CA THR A 62 9.08 -9.32 2.01
C THR A 62 9.90 -8.03 1.89
N TYR A 63 9.78 -7.35 0.75
CA TYR A 63 10.46 -6.10 0.46
C TYR A 63 9.61 -5.17 -0.41
N SER A 64 9.88 -3.87 -0.33
CA SER A 64 9.31 -2.85 -1.21
C SER A 64 10.40 -1.86 -1.58
N ASN A 65 10.82 -1.84 -2.84
CA ASN A 65 11.88 -0.95 -3.34
C ASN A 65 11.35 0.36 -3.95
N VAL A 66 10.04 0.61 -3.84
CA VAL A 66 9.39 1.79 -4.39
C VAL A 66 8.53 2.46 -3.32
N LYS A 67 8.49 3.80 -3.33
CA LYS A 67 7.58 4.57 -2.46
C LYS A 67 6.13 4.24 -2.82
N ASN A 68 5.27 4.14 -1.80
CA ASN A 68 3.89 3.69 -1.94
C ASN A 68 3.74 2.32 -2.62
N GLY A 69 4.81 1.50 -2.60
CA GLY A 69 4.79 0.12 -3.07
C GLY A 69 4.04 -0.80 -2.11
N TRP A 70 3.79 -2.01 -2.57
CA TRP A 70 3.31 -3.10 -1.72
C TRP A 70 4.47 -4.03 -1.43
N CYS A 71 4.44 -4.69 -0.27
CA CYS A 71 5.51 -5.61 0.10
C CYS A 71 5.41 -6.88 -0.76
N GLN A 72 6.47 -7.16 -1.51
CA GLN A 72 6.61 -8.35 -2.35
C GLN A 72 7.48 -9.38 -1.66
N ASN A 73 7.21 -10.66 -1.87
CA ASN A 73 8.04 -11.72 -1.29
C ASN A 73 9.47 -11.67 -1.84
N TRP A 74 10.45 -11.96 -0.98
CA TRP A 74 11.82 -12.16 -1.42
C TRP A 74 11.90 -13.32 -2.42
N THR A 75 12.81 -13.19 -3.38
CA THR A 75 13.12 -14.26 -4.31
C THR A 75 13.70 -15.45 -3.57
N ASN A 76 13.07 -16.61 -3.75
CA ASN A 76 13.56 -17.86 -3.21
C ASN A 76 14.61 -18.45 -4.16
N CYS A 77 15.88 -18.17 -3.88
CA CYS A 77 17.02 -18.66 -4.66
C CYS A 77 17.10 -20.18 -4.67
N GLU A 78 16.87 -20.83 -3.52
CA GLU A 78 16.96 -22.30 -3.41
C GLU A 78 15.92 -23.00 -4.26
N SER A 79 14.70 -22.45 -4.35
CA SER A 79 13.66 -22.97 -5.26
C SER A 79 14.07 -22.93 -6.73
N SER A 80 15.02 -22.06 -7.08
CA SER A 80 15.58 -21.92 -8.43
C SER A 80 16.92 -22.62 -8.59
N GLY A 81 17.40 -23.35 -7.57
CA GLY A 81 18.70 -24.04 -7.57
C GLY A 81 19.91 -23.12 -7.36
N PHE A 82 19.69 -21.86 -6.97
CA PHE A 82 20.76 -20.90 -6.66
C PHE A 82 20.95 -20.74 -5.15
N LEU A 83 22.15 -20.34 -4.74
CA LEU A 83 22.43 -19.95 -3.36
C LEU A 83 22.10 -18.47 -3.16
N THR A 84 21.50 -18.14 -2.02
CA THR A 84 21.27 -16.75 -1.63
C THR A 84 22.60 -16.08 -1.29
N VAL A 85 23.11 -15.23 -2.19
CA VAL A 85 24.34 -14.45 -2.00
C VAL A 85 24.11 -13.33 -1.00
N LYS A 86 22.97 -12.65 -1.09
CA LYS A 86 22.58 -11.58 -0.17
C LYS A 86 21.13 -11.75 0.24
N GLN A 87 20.91 -11.83 1.56
CA GLN A 87 19.55 -11.86 2.09
C GLN A 87 18.83 -10.55 1.77
N GLY A 88 17.55 -10.65 1.41
CA GLY A 88 16.69 -9.48 1.24
C GLY A 88 16.51 -8.75 2.57
N ASN A 89 16.03 -7.52 2.50
CA ASN A 89 15.58 -6.76 3.66
C ASN A 89 14.21 -6.14 3.34
N SER A 90 13.71 -5.22 4.18
CA SER A 90 12.44 -4.55 3.91
C SER A 90 12.46 -3.71 2.62
N THR A 91 13.61 -3.23 2.14
CA THR A 91 13.71 -2.32 0.98
C THR A 91 14.24 -2.98 -0.30
N HIS A 92 14.93 -4.12 -0.18
CA HIS A 92 15.66 -4.78 -1.25
C HIS A 92 15.35 -6.28 -1.27
N ASN A 93 15.27 -6.81 -2.48
CA ASN A 93 15.09 -8.23 -2.70
C ASN A 93 16.32 -9.04 -2.27
N ALA A 94 16.12 -10.34 -2.08
CA ALA A 94 17.22 -11.30 -2.01
C ALA A 94 17.95 -11.39 -3.35
N VAL A 95 19.27 -11.55 -3.29
CA VAL A 95 20.12 -11.74 -4.47
C VAL A 95 20.61 -13.18 -4.48
N CYS A 96 20.34 -13.82 -5.61
CA CYS A 96 20.97 -15.04 -6.09
C CYS A 96 22.01 -14.61 -7.16
#